data_AF-A0A2V6IKM5-F1
#
_entry.id   AF-A0A2V6IKM5-F1
#
_cell.length_a   1.000
_cell.length_b   1.000
_cell.length_c   1.000
_cell.angle_alpha   90.00
_cell.angle_beta   90.00
_cell.angle_gamma   90.00
#
_symmetry.space_group_name_H-M   'P 1'
#
loop_
_entity.id
_entity.type
_entity.pdbx_description
1 polymer ?
#
loop_
_entity_poly.entity_id
_entity_poly.type
_entity_poly.pdbx_seq_one_letter_code
_entity_poly.pdbx_strand_id
1 'polypeptide(L)'
;RKLDQVLNITPDDVDTLALKAGIAQAEGDLPRASALLTPLHPAADDSVALETQVYQAILERRTAPVIPRLNEILAQPDPALGYYNGELRFWLGWAQEVAGDHAAAQESWRRARSELEPFLKEQPENYGLIGDLALTNMGLGDKAAAFKLIERAMVAVPIEKDALDGPIPTEILARVAARMGEPDRAITALQKLLSIPYEGAVASNVPLTAALLRLDPMFDPLRNDPRFQKLAASPAPKE
;
A
#
# COMPACT_ATOMS: atom_id res chain seq x y z
N ARG A 1 15.96 10.58 14.25
CA ARG A 1 16.62 11.87 14.62
C ARG A 1 15.90 13.11 14.08
N LYS A 2 15.67 13.27 12.76
CA LYS A 2 14.94 14.46 12.23
C LYS A 2 13.46 14.49 12.64
N LEU A 3 12.77 13.35 12.54
CA LEU A 3 11.35 13.25 12.95
C LEU A 3 11.17 13.51 14.46
N ASP A 4 12.15 13.11 15.28
CA ASP A 4 12.13 13.41 16.72
C ASP A 4 12.26 14.90 17.01
N GLN A 5 12.95 15.67 16.15
CA GLN A 5 13.03 17.12 16.27
C GLN A 5 11.69 17.79 15.95
N VAL A 6 10.94 17.27 14.99
CA VAL A 6 9.58 17.74 14.68
C VAL A 6 8.66 17.50 15.87
N LEU A 7 8.68 16.29 16.44
CA LEU A 7 7.85 15.96 17.61
C LEU A 7 8.26 16.70 18.89
N ASN A 8 9.48 17.22 18.99
CA ASN A 8 9.84 18.13 20.07
C ASN A 8 9.18 19.51 19.95
N ILE A 9 8.75 19.90 18.74
CA ILE A 9 8.06 21.17 18.45
C ILE A 9 6.54 20.94 18.49
N THR A 10 6.06 19.91 17.80
CA THR A 10 4.65 19.51 17.71
C THR A 10 4.53 18.02 18.05
N PRO A 11 4.40 17.67 19.35
CA PRO A 11 4.40 16.27 19.80
C PRO A 11 3.30 15.39 19.20
N ASP A 12 2.18 16.00 18.82
CA ASP A 12 0.98 15.33 18.32
C ASP A 12 0.81 15.47 16.80
N ASP A 13 1.90 15.79 16.08
CA ASP A 13 1.88 15.88 14.62
C ASP A 13 1.58 14.51 13.97
N VAL A 14 0.38 14.39 13.41
CA VAL A 14 -0.20 13.13 12.91
C VAL A 14 0.65 12.54 11.79
N ASP A 15 1.06 13.34 10.82
CA ASP A 15 1.87 12.90 9.68
C ASP A 15 3.25 12.40 10.10
N THR A 16 3.90 13.12 11.03
CA THR A 16 5.20 12.69 11.55
C THR A 16 5.10 11.37 12.33
N LEU A 17 4.04 11.20 13.11
CA LEU A 17 3.79 9.95 13.85
C LEU A 17 3.47 8.79 12.90
N ALA A 18 2.65 9.02 11.87
CA ALA A 18 2.34 8.05 10.82
C ALA A 18 3.61 7.62 10.07
N LEU A 19 4.45 8.56 9.64
CA LEU A 19 5.71 8.26 8.96
C LEU A 19 6.68 7.46 9.86
N LYS A 20 6.81 7.83 11.14
CA LYS A 20 7.61 7.04 12.10
C LYS A 20 7.08 5.63 12.27
N ALA A 21 5.76 5.44 12.22
CA ALA A 21 5.14 4.13 12.27
C ALA A 21 5.38 3.33 10.98
N GLY A 22 5.27 3.95 9.81
CA GLY A 22 5.61 3.33 8.53
C GLY A 22 7.06 2.84 8.48
N ILE A 23 8.00 3.63 9.01
CA ILE A 23 9.41 3.21 9.15
C ILE A 23 9.51 1.98 10.08
N ALA A 24 8.82 1.98 11.22
CA ALA A 24 8.82 0.84 12.12
C ALA A 24 8.20 -0.42 11.48
N GLN A 25 7.13 -0.27 10.67
CA GLN A 25 6.57 -1.36 9.86
C GLN A 25 7.61 -1.92 8.88
N ALA A 26 8.34 -1.05 8.20
CA ALA A 26 9.39 -1.43 7.26
C ALA A 26 10.62 -2.05 7.93
N GLU A 27 10.90 -1.74 9.18
CA GLU A 27 11.89 -2.43 10.01
C GLU A 27 11.39 -3.81 10.50
N GLY A 28 10.07 -4.04 10.43
CA GLY A 28 9.39 -5.22 10.98
C GLY A 28 9.08 -5.10 12.48
N ASP A 29 9.25 -3.91 13.07
CA ASP A 29 8.90 -3.60 14.46
C ASP A 29 7.43 -3.16 14.55
N LEU A 30 6.54 -4.13 14.33
CA LEU A 30 5.08 -3.92 14.43
C LEU A 30 4.64 -3.41 15.81
N PRO A 31 5.21 -3.87 16.95
CA PRO A 31 4.88 -3.31 18.26
C PRO A 31 5.16 -1.81 18.37
N ARG A 32 6.31 -1.33 17.87
CA ARG A 32 6.64 0.10 17.86
C ARG A 32 5.70 0.89 16.94
N ALA A 33 5.40 0.36 15.75
CA ALA A 33 4.43 0.99 14.85
C ALA A 33 3.05 1.11 15.51
N SER A 34 2.57 0.02 16.11
CA SER A 34 1.29 -0.02 16.84
C SER A 34 1.24 0.99 17.99
N ALA A 35 2.33 1.13 18.77
CA ALA A 35 2.40 2.11 19.86
C ALA A 35 2.32 3.57 19.39
N LEU A 36 2.86 3.87 18.20
CA LEU A 36 2.79 5.20 17.58
C LEU A 36 1.39 5.48 16.99
N LEU A 37 0.74 4.47 16.44
CA LEU A 37 -0.53 4.59 15.72
C LEU A 37 -1.76 4.54 16.63
N THR A 38 -1.71 3.79 17.74
CA THR A 38 -2.86 3.58 18.65
C THR A 38 -3.46 4.88 19.21
N PRO A 39 -2.67 5.90 19.58
CA PRO A 39 -3.23 7.16 20.07
C PRO A 39 -3.91 8.00 18.99
N LEU A 40 -3.59 7.76 17.71
CA LEU A 40 -4.08 8.56 16.60
C LEU A 40 -5.53 8.22 16.27
N HIS A 41 -6.31 9.26 16.00
CA HIS A 41 -7.68 9.16 15.51
C HIS A 41 -7.81 10.02 14.24
N PRO A 42 -7.14 9.63 13.14
CA PRO A 42 -7.11 10.43 11.91
C PRO A 42 -8.51 10.65 11.36
N ALA A 43 -8.72 11.84 10.82
CA ALA A 43 -9.89 12.16 10.03
C ALA A 43 -9.76 11.55 8.62
N ALA A 44 -10.81 11.69 7.80
CA ALA A 44 -10.82 11.09 6.46
C ALA A 44 -9.85 11.79 5.49
N ASP A 45 -9.54 13.06 5.76
CA ASP A 45 -8.55 13.89 5.05
C ASP A 45 -7.10 13.62 5.50
N ASP A 46 -6.89 12.97 6.64
CA ASP A 46 -5.58 12.47 7.09
C ASP A 46 -5.25 11.10 6.44
N SER A 47 -5.34 11.02 5.10
CA SER A 47 -5.35 9.74 4.38
C SER A 47 -4.12 8.88 4.69
N VAL A 48 -2.93 9.48 4.68
CA VAL A 48 -1.66 8.79 4.98
C VAL A 48 -1.68 8.12 6.34
N ALA A 49 -2.17 8.80 7.38
CA ALA A 49 -2.23 8.25 8.73
C ALA A 49 -3.27 7.14 8.83
N LEU A 50 -4.43 7.33 8.21
CA LEU A 50 -5.49 6.31 8.16
C LEU A 50 -5.02 5.05 7.42
N GLU A 51 -4.41 5.20 6.25
CA GLU A 51 -3.84 4.09 5.46
C GLU A 51 -2.74 3.36 6.24
N THR A 52 -1.88 4.09 6.96
CA THR A 52 -0.83 3.48 7.78
C THR A 52 -1.41 2.68 8.95
N GLN A 53 -2.51 3.13 9.56
CA GLN A 53 -3.27 2.35 10.55
C GLN A 53 -3.89 1.08 9.94
N VAL A 54 -4.48 1.19 8.74
CA VAL A 54 -5.05 0.04 8.03
C VAL A 54 -3.95 -0.96 7.67
N TYR A 55 -2.81 -0.47 7.17
CA TYR A 55 -1.67 -1.31 6.81
C TYR A 55 -1.08 -2.00 8.05
N GLN A 56 -1.00 -1.33 9.19
CA GLN A 56 -0.62 -1.97 10.47
C GLN A 56 -1.51 -3.18 10.77
N ALA A 57 -2.83 -2.98 10.70
CA ALA A 57 -3.80 -4.03 10.99
C ALA A 57 -3.69 -5.20 9.99
N ILE A 58 -3.38 -4.90 8.73
CA ILE A 58 -3.13 -5.88 7.66
C ILE A 58 -1.84 -6.67 7.93
N LEU A 59 -0.73 -6.00 8.25
CA LEU A 59 0.55 -6.64 8.55
C LEU A 59 0.45 -7.55 9.79
N GLU A 60 -0.32 -7.16 10.80
CA GLU A 60 -0.61 -7.96 11.99
C GLU A 60 -1.63 -9.08 11.76
N ARG A 61 -2.31 -9.10 10.60
CA ARG A 61 -3.46 -9.99 10.31
C ARG A 61 -4.59 -9.84 11.33
N ARG A 62 -4.81 -8.60 11.79
CA ARG A 62 -5.81 -8.21 12.80
C ARG A 62 -6.65 -7.03 12.30
N THR A 63 -7.37 -7.24 11.20
CA THR A 63 -8.10 -6.17 10.50
C THR A 63 -9.51 -5.90 11.04
N ALA A 64 -10.07 -6.79 11.87
CA ALA A 64 -11.42 -6.62 12.42
C ALA A 64 -11.67 -5.27 13.11
N PRO A 65 -10.73 -4.66 13.87
CA PRO A 65 -10.96 -3.38 14.53
C PRO A 65 -11.03 -2.17 13.57
N VAL A 66 -10.33 -2.20 12.43
CA VAL A 66 -10.26 -1.04 11.52
C VAL A 66 -11.40 -1.00 10.50
N ILE A 67 -11.99 -2.16 10.18
CA ILE A 67 -13.07 -2.28 9.19
C ILE A 67 -14.32 -1.43 9.55
N PRO A 68 -14.85 -1.44 10.79
CA PRO A 68 -15.99 -0.60 11.15
C PRO A 68 -15.72 0.89 10.96
N ARG A 69 -14.50 1.35 11.27
CA ARG A 69 -14.11 2.75 11.11
C ARG A 69 -14.08 3.17 9.65
N LEU A 70 -13.48 2.35 8.78
CA LEU A 70 -13.50 2.61 7.34
C LEU A 70 -14.93 2.62 6.77
N ASN A 71 -15.79 1.71 7.22
CA ASN A 71 -17.20 1.70 6.82
C ASN A 71 -17.93 2.98 7.26
N GLU A 72 -17.66 3.49 8.46
CA GLU A 72 -18.24 4.74 8.96
C GLU A 72 -17.84 5.93 8.08
N ILE A 73 -16.54 6.08 7.80
CA ILE A 73 -16.01 7.14 6.93
C ILE A 73 -16.65 7.06 5.54
N LEU A 74 -16.71 5.85 4.96
CA LEU A 74 -17.19 5.62 3.60
C LEU A 74 -18.72 5.52 3.48
N ALA A 75 -19.46 5.64 4.58
CA ALA A 75 -20.93 5.71 4.56
C ALA A 75 -21.43 7.09 4.12
N GLN A 76 -20.69 8.15 4.44
CA GLN A 76 -20.93 9.53 4.00
C GLN A 76 -19.60 10.17 3.58
N PRO A 77 -19.00 9.70 2.46
CA PRO A 77 -17.70 10.18 2.03
C PRO A 77 -17.78 11.67 1.68
N ASP A 78 -16.80 12.45 2.12
CA ASP A 78 -16.69 13.86 1.71
C ASP A 78 -16.31 13.93 0.22
N PRO A 79 -17.16 14.53 -0.65
CA PRO A 79 -16.85 14.66 -2.06
C PRO A 79 -15.57 15.46 -2.34
N ALA A 80 -15.15 16.35 -1.42
CA ALA A 80 -13.92 17.13 -1.56
C ALA A 80 -12.66 16.27 -1.57
N LEU A 81 -12.71 15.07 -1.00
CA LEU A 81 -11.60 14.11 -1.02
C LEU A 81 -11.37 13.47 -2.41
N GLY A 82 -12.31 13.63 -3.35
CA GLY A 82 -12.12 13.17 -4.71
C GLY A 82 -11.78 11.67 -4.79
N TYR A 83 -10.67 11.34 -5.44
CA TYR A 83 -10.24 9.95 -5.66
C TYR A 83 -9.79 9.24 -4.38
N TYR A 84 -9.41 9.95 -3.31
CA TYR A 84 -9.02 9.33 -2.03
C TYR A 84 -10.16 8.50 -1.41
N ASN A 85 -11.43 8.84 -1.70
CA ASN A 85 -12.55 7.98 -1.31
C ASN A 85 -12.47 6.59 -1.94
N GLY A 86 -12.13 6.53 -3.23
CA GLY A 86 -11.97 5.26 -3.95
C GLY A 86 -10.73 4.49 -3.49
N GLU A 87 -9.66 5.18 -3.15
CA GLU A 87 -8.45 4.60 -2.55
C GLU A 87 -8.76 3.98 -1.18
N LEU A 88 -9.49 4.69 -0.31
CA LEU A 88 -9.94 4.13 0.98
C LEU A 88 -10.84 2.91 0.81
N ARG A 89 -11.62 2.82 -0.28
CA ARG A 89 -12.37 1.60 -0.61
C ARG A 89 -11.47 0.45 -1.03
N PHE A 90 -10.36 0.72 -1.72
CA PHE A 90 -9.36 -0.30 -2.00
C PHE A 90 -8.79 -0.87 -0.69
N TRP A 91 -8.39 0.01 0.23
CA TRP A 91 -7.89 -0.35 1.57
C TRP A 91 -8.90 -1.14 2.39
N LEU A 92 -10.17 -0.72 2.39
CA LEU A 92 -11.27 -1.45 3.02
C LEU A 92 -11.41 -2.88 2.46
N GLY A 93 -11.38 -3.02 1.13
CA GLY A 93 -11.45 -4.32 0.48
C GLY A 93 -10.29 -5.23 0.86
N TRP A 94 -9.07 -4.69 0.94
CA TRP A 94 -7.90 -5.45 1.38
C TRP A 94 -8.00 -5.87 2.85
N ALA A 95 -8.44 -4.99 3.74
CA ALA A 95 -8.66 -5.30 5.14
C ALA A 95 -9.73 -6.40 5.34
N GLN A 96 -10.83 -6.33 4.58
CA GLN A 96 -11.90 -7.34 4.58
C GLN A 96 -11.43 -8.69 4.04
N GLU A 97 -10.61 -8.70 2.98
CA GLU A 97 -10.02 -9.93 2.48
C GLU A 97 -9.16 -10.61 3.54
N VAL A 98 -8.30 -9.85 4.23
CA VAL A 98 -7.45 -10.38 5.31
C VAL A 98 -8.28 -10.88 6.49
N ALA A 99 -9.47 -10.30 6.74
CA ALA A 99 -10.43 -10.79 7.72
C ALA A 99 -11.16 -12.07 7.28
N GLY A 100 -11.01 -12.51 6.02
CA GLY A 100 -11.70 -13.65 5.44
C GLY A 100 -13.09 -13.34 4.87
N ASP A 101 -13.53 -12.08 4.89
CA ASP A 101 -14.80 -11.67 4.27
C ASP A 101 -14.61 -11.32 2.79
N HIS A 102 -14.44 -12.36 1.98
CA HIS A 102 -14.21 -12.22 0.55
C HIS A 102 -15.39 -11.57 -0.18
N ALA A 103 -16.62 -11.73 0.30
CA ALA A 103 -17.80 -11.14 -0.33
C ALA A 103 -17.81 -9.61 -0.15
N ALA A 104 -17.55 -9.14 1.08
CA ALA A 104 -17.42 -7.72 1.36
C ALA A 104 -16.22 -7.11 0.62
N ALA A 105 -15.08 -7.80 0.59
CA ALA A 105 -13.89 -7.36 -0.14
C ALA A 105 -14.19 -7.10 -1.63
N GLN A 106 -14.86 -8.05 -2.29
CA GLN A 106 -15.27 -7.92 -3.69
C GLN A 106 -16.23 -6.74 -3.93
N GLU A 107 -17.15 -6.48 -3.00
CA GLU A 107 -18.04 -5.32 -3.08
C GLU A 107 -17.25 -4.00 -2.96
N SER A 108 -16.36 -3.91 -1.97
CA SER A 108 -15.53 -2.73 -1.75
C SER A 108 -14.65 -2.43 -2.96
N TRP A 109 -14.00 -3.43 -3.55
CA TRP A 109 -13.20 -3.24 -4.76
C TRP A 109 -14.02 -2.90 -6.01
N ARG A 110 -15.25 -3.42 -6.15
CA ARG A 110 -16.14 -3.02 -7.25
C ARG A 110 -16.51 -1.54 -7.13
N ARG A 111 -16.78 -1.06 -5.92
CA ARG A 111 -17.04 0.36 -5.65
C ARG A 111 -15.79 1.22 -5.86
N ALA A 112 -14.64 0.79 -5.35
CA ALA A 112 -13.36 1.47 -5.57
C ALA A 112 -13.11 1.69 -7.07
N ARG A 113 -13.24 0.64 -7.89
CA ARG A 113 -13.08 0.76 -9.35
C ARG A 113 -14.07 1.76 -9.97
N SER A 114 -15.35 1.68 -9.59
CA SER A 114 -16.38 2.59 -10.10
C SER A 114 -16.14 4.05 -9.73
N GLU A 115 -15.54 4.33 -8.58
CA GLU A 115 -15.25 5.68 -8.11
C GLU A 115 -13.93 6.23 -8.69
N LEU A 116 -12.92 5.37 -8.89
CA LEU A 116 -11.60 5.77 -9.40
C LEU A 116 -11.56 5.96 -10.93
N GLU A 117 -12.33 5.17 -11.70
CA GLU A 117 -12.33 5.22 -13.17
C GLU A 117 -12.69 6.60 -13.77
N PRO A 118 -13.68 7.35 -13.26
CA PRO A 118 -13.95 8.72 -13.72
C PRO A 118 -12.76 9.66 -13.53
N PHE A 119 -12.11 9.64 -12.36
CA PHE A 119 -10.94 10.47 -12.10
C PHE A 119 -9.79 10.14 -13.05
N LEU A 120 -9.62 8.88 -13.46
CA LEU A 120 -8.55 8.49 -14.38
C LEU A 120 -8.80 8.99 -15.81
N LYS A 121 -10.05 9.26 -16.17
CA LYS A 121 -10.37 9.93 -17.45
C LYS A 121 -9.99 11.41 -17.41
N GLU A 122 -10.18 12.06 -16.26
CA GLU A 122 -9.83 13.47 -16.05
C GLU A 122 -8.33 13.67 -15.87
N GLN A 123 -7.66 12.71 -15.21
CA GLN A 123 -6.24 12.75 -14.86
C GLN A 123 -5.52 11.52 -15.44
N PRO A 124 -5.36 11.43 -16.77
CA PRO A 124 -4.89 10.23 -17.43
C PRO A 124 -3.44 9.83 -17.11
N GLU A 125 -2.65 10.72 -16.51
CA GLU A 125 -1.25 10.49 -16.18
C GLU A 125 -1.02 10.40 -14.66
N ASN A 126 -2.08 10.47 -13.84
CA ASN A 126 -1.96 10.33 -12.39
C ASN A 126 -1.57 8.88 -12.04
N TYR A 127 -0.29 8.66 -11.73
CA TYR A 127 0.27 7.33 -11.50
C TYR A 127 -0.24 6.68 -10.21
N GLY A 128 -0.55 7.47 -9.17
CA GLY A 128 -1.14 6.97 -7.92
C GLY A 128 -2.50 6.34 -8.20
N LEU A 129 -3.36 7.07 -8.91
CA LEU A 129 -4.68 6.60 -9.32
C LEU A 129 -4.63 5.36 -10.23
N ILE A 130 -3.67 5.32 -11.17
CA ILE A 130 -3.44 4.14 -12.01
C ILE A 130 -3.03 2.94 -11.13
N GLY A 131 -2.20 3.18 -10.12
CA GLY A 131 -1.76 2.21 -9.15
C GLY A 131 -2.89 1.60 -8.33
N ASP A 132 -3.75 2.44 -7.75
CA ASP A 132 -4.93 2.00 -6.99
C ASP A 132 -5.86 1.16 -7.85
N LEU A 133 -6.09 1.58 -9.10
CA LEU A 133 -6.90 0.81 -10.03
C LEU A 133 -6.24 -0.52 -10.41
N ALA A 134 -4.91 -0.59 -10.51
CA ALA A 134 -4.22 -1.84 -10.77
C ALA A 134 -4.37 -2.83 -9.60
N LEU A 135 -4.17 -2.36 -8.36
CA LEU A 135 -4.34 -3.16 -7.16
C LEU A 135 -5.82 -3.55 -6.93
N THR A 136 -6.75 -2.65 -7.24
CA THR A 136 -8.19 -2.92 -7.20
C THR A 136 -8.58 -4.00 -8.21
N ASN A 137 -8.13 -3.89 -9.47
CA ASN A 137 -8.41 -4.92 -10.48
C ASN A 137 -7.73 -6.25 -10.14
N MET A 138 -6.59 -6.22 -9.45
CA MET A 138 -5.99 -7.42 -8.88
C MET A 138 -6.91 -8.08 -7.84
N GLY A 139 -7.47 -7.31 -6.90
CA GLY A 139 -8.46 -7.80 -5.94
C GLY A 139 -9.71 -8.39 -6.60
N LEU A 140 -10.16 -7.80 -7.71
CA LEU A 140 -11.29 -8.29 -8.51
C LEU A 140 -10.99 -9.51 -9.38
N GLY A 141 -9.74 -9.97 -9.45
CA GLY A 141 -9.33 -11.08 -10.31
C GLY A 141 -9.14 -10.71 -11.78
N ASP A 142 -9.25 -9.43 -12.15
CA ASP A 142 -9.05 -8.96 -13.52
C ASP A 142 -7.57 -8.71 -13.82
N LYS A 143 -6.86 -9.83 -14.04
CA LYS A 143 -5.42 -9.86 -14.33
C LYS A 143 -5.04 -8.98 -15.52
N ALA A 144 -5.84 -9.00 -16.59
CA ALA A 144 -5.54 -8.27 -17.81
C ALA A 144 -5.65 -6.75 -17.61
N ALA A 145 -6.71 -6.29 -16.94
CA ALA A 145 -6.87 -4.88 -16.61
C ALA A 145 -5.74 -4.38 -15.69
N ALA A 146 -5.38 -5.16 -14.67
CA ALA A 146 -4.32 -4.81 -13.73
C ALA A 146 -2.97 -4.59 -14.43
N PHE A 147 -2.54 -5.51 -15.30
CA PHE A 147 -1.27 -5.36 -16.01
C PHE A 147 -1.28 -4.25 -17.05
N LYS A 148 -2.41 -4.02 -17.74
CA LYS A 148 -2.53 -2.89 -18.66
C LYS A 148 -2.36 -1.54 -17.95
N LEU A 149 -2.89 -1.43 -16.73
CA LEU A 149 -2.72 -0.23 -15.91
C LEU A 149 -1.27 -0.08 -15.45
N ILE A 150 -0.61 -1.16 -15.02
CA ILE A 150 0.82 -1.14 -14.66
C ILE A 150 1.68 -0.67 -15.84
N GLU A 151 1.46 -1.21 -17.05
CA GLU A 151 2.18 -0.79 -18.25
C GLU A 151 2.00 0.70 -18.53
N ARG A 152 0.77 1.22 -18.37
CA ARG A 152 0.49 2.65 -18.49
C ARG A 152 1.22 3.47 -17.43
N ALA A 153 1.25 3.02 -16.18
CA ALA A 153 1.96 3.70 -15.09
C ALA A 153 3.47 3.76 -15.35
N MET A 154 4.08 2.67 -15.85
CA MET A 154 5.50 2.63 -16.20
C MET A 154 5.88 3.62 -17.32
N VAL A 155 4.93 3.95 -18.21
CA VAL A 155 5.12 4.98 -19.24
C VAL A 155 4.92 6.38 -18.67
N ALA A 156 3.96 6.56 -17.77
CA ALA A 156 3.64 7.86 -17.16
C ALA A 156 4.78 8.36 -16.26
N VAL A 157 5.35 7.47 -15.43
CA VAL A 157 6.45 7.79 -14.50
C VAL A 157 7.63 6.84 -14.71
N PRO A 158 8.47 7.07 -15.74
CA PRO A 158 9.62 6.21 -15.99
C PRO A 158 10.75 6.49 -15.00
N ILE A 159 11.41 5.43 -14.52
CA ILE A 159 12.51 5.50 -13.54
C ILE A 159 13.68 6.39 -13.99
N GLU A 160 13.89 6.54 -15.30
CA GLU A 160 14.94 7.37 -15.87
C GLU A 160 14.65 8.88 -15.72
N LYS A 161 13.37 9.25 -15.55
CA LYS A 161 12.95 10.65 -15.36
C LYS A 161 12.66 10.98 -13.91
N ASP A 162 12.21 9.98 -13.15
CA ASP A 162 11.93 10.11 -11.74
C ASP A 162 12.49 8.91 -10.98
N ALA A 163 13.62 9.11 -10.31
CA ALA A 163 14.27 8.06 -9.54
C ALA A 163 13.54 7.75 -8.23
N LEU A 164 12.69 8.66 -7.75
CA LEU A 164 11.97 8.53 -6.49
C LEU A 164 10.64 7.80 -6.72
N ASP A 165 9.84 8.29 -7.66
CA ASP A 165 8.49 7.78 -7.95
C ASP A 165 8.48 6.72 -9.04
N GLY A 166 9.43 6.77 -9.99
CA GLY A 166 9.44 5.85 -11.13
C GLY A 166 9.57 4.36 -10.79
N PRO A 167 10.08 3.96 -9.62
CA PRO A 167 9.97 2.57 -9.16
C PRO A 167 8.59 2.16 -8.64
N ILE A 168 7.67 3.07 -8.29
CA ILE A 168 6.32 2.76 -7.76
C ILE A 168 5.54 1.80 -8.69
N PRO A 169 5.45 2.03 -10.02
CA PRO A 169 4.80 1.07 -10.92
C PRO A 169 5.43 -0.34 -10.91
N THR A 170 6.75 -0.42 -10.65
CA THR A 170 7.46 -1.71 -10.55
C THR A 170 7.11 -2.43 -9.25
N GLU A 171 6.89 -1.71 -8.15
CA GLU A 171 6.36 -2.29 -6.91
C GLU A 171 4.95 -2.84 -7.10
N ILE A 172 4.07 -2.07 -7.74
CA ILE A 172 2.70 -2.51 -8.04
C ILE A 172 2.73 -3.75 -8.94
N LEU A 173 3.62 -3.79 -9.94
CA LEU A 173 3.85 -4.99 -10.74
C LEU A 173 4.21 -6.19 -9.87
N ALA A 174 5.12 -6.02 -8.91
CA ALA A 174 5.56 -7.10 -8.04
C ALA A 174 4.40 -7.68 -7.22
N ARG A 175 3.56 -6.81 -6.65
CA ARG A 175 2.35 -7.17 -5.88
C ARG A 175 1.32 -7.89 -6.74
N VAL A 176 0.98 -7.32 -7.90
CA VAL A 176 0.01 -7.90 -8.83
C VAL A 176 0.50 -9.25 -9.37
N ALA A 177 1.76 -9.35 -9.79
CA ALA A 177 2.34 -10.59 -10.29
C ALA A 177 2.35 -11.70 -9.22
N ALA A 178 2.65 -11.36 -7.97
CA ALA A 178 2.60 -12.32 -6.86
C ALA A 178 1.19 -12.90 -6.69
N ARG A 179 0.17 -12.04 -6.68
CA ARG A 179 -1.24 -12.41 -6.50
C ARG A 179 -1.86 -13.11 -7.71
N MET A 180 -1.32 -12.86 -8.91
CA MET A 180 -1.83 -13.40 -10.19
C MET A 180 -1.07 -14.63 -10.69
N GLY A 181 -0.31 -15.28 -9.81
CA GLY A 181 0.39 -16.54 -10.12
C GLY A 181 1.56 -16.38 -11.09
N GLU A 182 2.26 -15.24 -11.06
CA GLU A 182 3.43 -14.95 -11.89
C GLU A 182 4.69 -14.76 -11.03
N PRO A 183 5.16 -15.81 -10.33
CA PRO A 183 6.25 -15.69 -9.37
C PRO A 183 7.54 -15.18 -9.99
N ASP A 184 7.87 -15.57 -11.22
CA ASP A 184 9.09 -15.12 -11.90
C ASP A 184 9.10 -13.60 -12.14
N ARG A 185 7.96 -13.05 -12.59
CA ARG A 185 7.81 -11.60 -12.80
C ARG A 185 7.85 -10.86 -11.47
N ALA A 186 7.17 -11.38 -10.44
CA ALA A 186 7.17 -10.78 -9.12
C ALA A 186 8.59 -10.74 -8.52
N ILE A 187 9.29 -11.87 -8.50
CA ILE A 187 10.64 -11.99 -7.90
C ILE A 187 11.66 -11.11 -8.64
N THR A 188 11.58 -11.02 -9.97
CA THR A 188 12.45 -10.14 -10.76
C THR A 188 12.24 -8.67 -10.39
N ALA A 189 10.98 -8.24 -10.23
CA ALA A 189 10.66 -6.89 -9.79
C ALA A 189 11.16 -6.61 -8.36
N LEU A 190 10.92 -7.54 -7.43
CA LEU A 190 11.39 -7.43 -6.04
C LEU A 190 12.91 -7.35 -5.94
N GLN A 191 13.65 -8.11 -6.74
CA GLN A 191 15.11 -8.03 -6.81
C GLN A 191 15.59 -6.64 -7.20
N LYS A 192 14.97 -6.03 -8.21
CA LYS A 192 15.29 -4.67 -8.65
C LYS A 192 15.00 -3.67 -7.55
N LEU A 193 13.80 -3.71 -6.97
CA LEU A 193 13.34 -2.75 -5.95
C LEU A 193 14.22 -2.77 -4.71
N LEU A 194 14.61 -3.96 -4.22
CA LEU A 194 15.49 -4.08 -3.05
C LEU A 194 16.94 -3.61 -3.30
N SER A 195 17.31 -3.32 -4.55
CA SER A 195 18.65 -2.87 -4.92
C SER A 195 18.77 -1.36 -5.12
N ILE A 196 17.67 -0.62 -5.00
CA ILE A 196 17.62 0.83 -5.23
C ILE A 196 16.83 1.56 -4.12
N PRO A 197 17.16 2.83 -3.82
CA PRO A 197 16.28 3.68 -3.04
C PRO A 197 15.09 4.14 -3.89
N TYR A 198 13.90 4.26 -3.28
CA TYR A 198 12.67 4.75 -3.93
C TYR A 198 11.57 5.05 -2.90
N GLU A 199 10.46 5.66 -3.32
CA GLU A 199 9.23 5.78 -2.51
C GLU A 199 8.31 4.57 -2.67
N GLY A 200 7.82 4.03 -1.55
CA GLY A 200 6.94 2.87 -1.54
C GLY A 200 5.57 3.14 -2.15
N ALA A 201 4.97 2.11 -2.75
CA ALA A 201 3.67 2.23 -3.41
C ALA A 201 2.46 2.17 -2.46
N VAL A 202 2.67 1.87 -1.18
CA VAL A 202 1.60 1.76 -0.18
C VAL A 202 2.03 2.44 1.12
N ALA A 203 1.08 3.08 1.80
CA ALA A 203 1.14 3.65 3.15
C ALA A 203 2.46 4.35 3.55
N SER A 204 2.39 5.66 3.82
CA SER A 204 3.54 6.47 4.27
C SER A 204 4.76 6.45 3.31
N ASN A 205 4.57 6.03 2.06
CA ASN A 205 5.59 5.97 1.00
C ASN A 205 6.87 5.23 1.38
N VAL A 206 6.79 4.25 2.29
CA VAL A 206 7.97 3.52 2.76
C VAL A 206 8.29 2.36 1.81
N PRO A 207 9.51 2.28 1.25
CA PRO A 207 9.85 1.27 0.25
C PRO A 207 9.78 -0.15 0.82
N LEU A 208 9.60 -1.13 -0.07
CA LEU A 208 9.67 -2.54 0.28
C LEU A 208 11.02 -2.88 0.91
N THR A 209 10.95 -3.51 2.07
CA THR A 209 12.10 -4.09 2.76
C THR A 209 11.94 -5.60 2.84
N ALA A 210 13.01 -6.30 3.20
CA ALA A 210 12.93 -7.72 3.52
C ALA A 210 11.91 -8.03 4.63
N ALA A 211 11.69 -7.09 5.58
CA ALA A 211 10.67 -7.26 6.61
C ALA A 211 9.26 -7.16 6.05
N LEU A 212 8.97 -6.15 5.20
CA LEU A 212 7.67 -6.06 4.54
C LEU A 212 7.42 -7.25 3.63
N LEU A 213 8.45 -7.75 2.92
CA LEU A 213 8.30 -8.99 2.17
C LEU A 213 7.85 -10.13 3.08
N ARG A 214 8.36 -10.26 4.31
CA ARG A 214 7.95 -11.30 5.28
C ARG A 214 6.53 -11.12 5.84
N LEU A 215 6.06 -9.88 5.98
CA LEU A 215 4.83 -9.57 6.71
C LEU A 215 3.61 -9.39 5.78
N ASP A 216 3.81 -8.77 4.62
CA ASP A 216 2.73 -8.33 3.75
C ASP A 216 1.97 -9.50 3.08
N PRO A 217 0.62 -9.55 3.21
CA PRO A 217 -0.24 -10.56 2.58
C PRO A 217 -0.08 -10.73 1.08
N MET A 218 0.23 -9.65 0.36
CA MET A 218 0.28 -9.70 -1.11
C MET A 218 1.38 -10.64 -1.61
N PHE A 219 2.38 -10.91 -0.78
CA PHE A 219 3.47 -11.85 -1.10
C PHE A 219 3.28 -13.25 -0.53
N ASP A 220 2.15 -13.55 0.12
CA ASP A 220 1.87 -14.89 0.66
C ASP A 220 1.97 -16.01 -0.40
N PRO A 221 1.54 -15.82 -1.67
CA PRO A 221 1.74 -16.84 -2.72
C PRO A 221 3.21 -17.19 -3.00
N LEU A 222 4.16 -16.32 -2.65
CA LEU A 222 5.59 -16.51 -2.92
C LEU A 222 6.35 -17.16 -1.76
N ARG A 223 5.72 -17.38 -0.60
CA ARG A 223 6.38 -17.80 0.66
C ARG A 223 7.18 -19.09 0.55
N ASN A 224 6.78 -19.98 -0.37
CA ASN A 224 7.40 -21.28 -0.60
C ASN A 224 8.47 -21.27 -1.72
N ASP A 225 8.67 -20.15 -2.41
CA ASP A 225 9.71 -20.03 -3.44
C ASP A 225 11.08 -19.72 -2.78
N PRO A 226 12.11 -20.56 -2.98
CA PRO A 226 13.43 -20.35 -2.38
C PRO A 226 14.09 -19.02 -2.76
N ARG A 227 13.80 -18.49 -3.96
CA ARG A 227 14.34 -17.21 -4.43
C ARG A 227 13.70 -16.07 -3.64
N PHE A 228 12.39 -16.15 -3.37
CA PHE A 228 11.70 -15.18 -2.54
C PHE A 228 12.18 -15.24 -1.08
N GLN A 229 12.34 -16.44 -0.52
CA GLN A 229 12.88 -16.62 0.84
C GLN A 229 14.25 -15.97 0.99
N LYS A 230 15.12 -16.05 -0.03
CA LYS A 230 16.42 -15.38 -0.04
C LYS A 230 16.29 -13.84 0.03
N LEU A 231 15.36 -13.25 -0.73
CA LEU A 231 15.10 -11.80 -0.68
C LEU A 231 14.60 -11.39 0.70
N ALA A 232 13.62 -12.13 1.22
CA ALA A 232 13.00 -11.90 2.51
C ALA A 232 13.92 -12.19 3.71
N ALA A 233 15.05 -12.88 3.52
CA ALA A 233 16.05 -13.14 4.56
C ALA A 233 17.15 -12.06 4.62
N SER A 234 17.21 -11.15 3.64
CA SER A 234 18.24 -10.11 3.62
C SER A 234 18.12 -9.23 4.87
N PRO A 235 19.21 -8.96 5.61
CA PRO A 235 19.18 -7.97 6.67
C PRO A 235 18.86 -6.60 6.08
N ALA A 236 18.22 -5.73 6.87
CA ALA A 236 18.10 -4.32 6.48
C ALA A 236 19.51 -3.79 6.17
N PRO A 237 19.68 -2.97 5.11
CA PRO A 237 20.93 -2.27 4.87
C PRO A 237 21.35 -1.58 6.16
N LYS A 238 22.57 -1.87 6.64
CA LYS A 238 23.12 -1.15 7.79
C LYS A 238 23.38 0.29 7.33
N GLU A 239 22.82 1.24 8.07
CA GLU A 239 23.14 2.68 7.93
C GLU A 239 24.65 2.92 8.04
#